data_AF-A0A1D6PUW6-F1
#
_entry.id   AF-A0A1D6PUW6-F1
#
_cell.length_a   1.000
_cell.length_b   1.000
_cell.length_c   1.000
_cell.angle_alpha   90.00
_cell.angle_beta   90.00
_cell.angle_gamma   90.00
#
_symmetry.space_group_name_H-M   'P 1'
#
loop_
_entity.id
_entity.type
_entity.pdbx_description
1 polymer ?
#
loop_
_entity_poly.entity_id
_entity_poly.type
_entity_poly.pdbx_seq_one_letter_code
_entity_poly.pdbx_strand_id
1 'polypeptide(L)'
;MADDDADQKNSEEPSASNKRKPSANMQNKAKKKKKKLKDSNFDLDSGPIARVRWFRVVLDEAQTIKNFRTVVARACCGLRAKRRWCLSGTPIQNAIDDLFSYFRFLKYDPYCTYNSFCTMIKHPIARDAINGYKKLQAVLKVVLLRRTKETVINGKPIINLPPKTINLNKVDFTQEERSFYLMLEERSRQQFKAFAAAGTLKQNYANILLMLLRLRQACDHPILVKGNQSEYGGDGSIEMAKKLPKEVVIDLLAKLEVGSTLCGLCNDTPEDAIVTICGHVFCYQCIHERITTDENMCPAPNCSRTLGLELLFSSGALKICISGKSSSAVASSSSDNESSSISQSSFVSSKIQAAIDILNSIIVMDPLTESYTMESSRSGLGPVKAIVFSQWTGMLDLLELSLNINCIQYRRLDGTMSLNLREKNVKDFNTDPEVRVMIMSLKAGNLGLNMVSACHVILLDLWWNPYAEDQAVDRAHRIGQTRPVTVSRLTVKDTVEDRILALQEEKRTMVNSAFGDDKAGGHATRLTVEDLRYLFRI
;
A
#
# COMPACT_ATOMS: atom_id res chain seq x y z
N MET A 1 30.71 -54.98 35.58
CA MET A 1 30.69 -56.25 36.34
C MET A 1 29.21 -56.46 36.64
N ALA A 2 28.48 -57.03 35.68
CA ALA A 2 28.25 -58.47 35.50
C ALA A 2 27.38 -59.00 36.65
N ASP A 3 26.29 -59.74 36.47
CA ASP A 3 25.53 -60.23 35.31
C ASP A 3 24.17 -60.68 35.87
N ASP A 4 23.15 -60.68 34.99
CA ASP A 4 22.04 -61.63 34.83
C ASP A 4 21.28 -62.25 36.01
N ASP A 5 19.94 -62.20 35.89
CA ASP A 5 19.09 -63.36 36.17
C ASP A 5 17.89 -63.41 35.21
N ALA A 6 17.59 -64.63 34.76
CA ALA A 6 16.71 -65.01 33.66
C ALA A 6 15.30 -65.44 34.13
N ASP A 7 14.35 -65.54 33.18
CA ASP A 7 13.27 -66.56 33.07
C ASP A 7 12.13 -66.03 32.17
N GLN A 8 11.40 -66.79 31.34
CA GLN A 8 11.51 -68.15 30.80
C GLN A 8 10.49 -68.23 29.62
N LYS A 9 10.78 -69.09 28.65
CA LYS A 9 9.95 -69.42 27.47
C LYS A 9 8.67 -70.17 27.83
N ASN A 10 7.63 -70.07 26.98
CA ASN A 10 7.02 -71.28 26.43
C ASN A 10 6.35 -71.04 25.07
N SER A 11 6.59 -72.01 24.20
CA SER A 11 6.24 -72.14 22.78
C SER A 11 5.23 -73.27 22.61
N GLU A 12 4.33 -73.20 21.62
CA GLU A 12 3.88 -74.35 20.82
C GLU A 12 2.97 -73.94 19.62
N GLU A 13 3.45 -74.24 18.41
CA GLU A 13 2.69 -74.45 17.15
C GLU A 13 2.19 -75.92 17.09
N PRO A 14 1.43 -76.49 16.09
CA PRO A 14 1.34 -76.13 14.65
C PRO A 14 0.02 -76.45 13.88
N SER A 15 0.02 -76.15 12.57
CA SER A 15 -0.43 -77.00 11.42
C SER A 15 -1.48 -76.47 10.40
N ALA A 16 -0.95 -76.18 9.20
CA ALA A 16 -1.33 -76.59 7.83
C ALA A 16 -2.78 -76.52 7.26
N SER A 17 -2.94 -75.56 6.33
CA SER A 17 -3.48 -75.67 4.94
C SER A 17 -4.93 -76.09 4.64
N ASN A 18 -5.67 -75.20 3.96
CA ASN A 18 -6.24 -75.54 2.64
C ASN A 18 -6.55 -74.30 1.76
N LYS A 19 -6.24 -74.44 0.47
CA LYS A 19 -6.30 -73.42 -0.61
C LYS A 19 -7.74 -73.17 -1.09
N ARG A 20 -8.07 -71.92 -1.43
CA ARG A 20 -8.92 -71.52 -2.58
C ARG A 20 -8.69 -70.03 -2.93
N LYS A 21 -8.40 -69.76 -4.21
CA LYS A 21 -8.42 -68.46 -4.92
C LYS A 21 -9.37 -68.63 -6.13
N PRO A 22 -9.77 -67.58 -6.87
CA PRO A 22 -10.14 -66.21 -6.49
C PRO A 22 -11.46 -65.75 -7.20
N SER A 23 -12.10 -64.66 -6.78
CA SER A 23 -12.91 -63.85 -7.72
C SER A 23 -13.14 -62.42 -7.22
N ALA A 24 -13.32 -61.53 -8.20
CA ALA A 24 -13.24 -60.09 -8.14
C ALA A 24 -14.50 -59.41 -7.58
N ASN A 25 -14.30 -58.36 -6.76
CA ASN A 25 -14.92 -57.02 -6.83
C ASN A 25 -14.87 -56.35 -5.46
N MET A 26 -13.92 -55.44 -5.26
CA MET A 26 -14.04 -54.38 -4.26
C MET A 26 -13.91 -53.03 -4.95
N GLN A 27 -15.05 -52.45 -5.30
CA GLN A 27 -15.18 -51.03 -5.55
C GLN A 27 -16.11 -50.41 -4.49
N ASN A 28 -15.66 -49.26 -3.98
CA ASN A 28 -16.44 -48.16 -3.43
C ASN A 28 -17.07 -48.27 -2.04
N LYS A 29 -16.26 -47.97 -1.01
CA LYS A 29 -16.68 -47.05 0.08
C LYS A 29 -15.54 -46.09 0.42
N ALA A 30 -15.44 -45.00 -0.36
CA ALA A 30 -14.53 -43.90 -0.10
C ALA A 30 -15.00 -43.10 1.13
N LYS A 31 -14.21 -43.18 2.22
CA LYS A 31 -14.31 -42.30 3.38
C LYS A 31 -13.88 -40.88 2.99
N LYS A 32 -14.80 -39.91 3.12
CA LYS A 32 -14.51 -38.47 3.20
C LYS A 32 -13.53 -38.20 4.36
N LYS A 33 -12.23 -38.14 4.08
CA LYS A 33 -11.24 -37.48 4.93
C LYS A 33 -11.00 -36.09 4.36
N LYS A 34 -11.36 -35.06 5.14
CA LYS A 34 -11.04 -33.65 4.91
C LYS A 34 -9.57 -33.52 4.45
N LYS A 35 -9.38 -33.12 3.19
CA LYS A 35 -8.10 -32.77 2.62
C LYS A 35 -7.71 -31.42 3.26
N LYS A 36 -6.95 -31.45 4.37
CA LYS A 36 -6.13 -30.30 4.77
C LYS A 36 -5.27 -29.98 3.56
N LEU A 37 -5.34 -28.75 3.06
CA LEU A 37 -4.38 -28.23 2.08
C LEU A 37 -2.98 -28.57 2.61
N LYS A 38 -2.24 -29.40 1.87
CA LYS A 38 -0.80 -29.48 2.03
C LYS A 38 -0.28 -28.11 1.64
N ASP A 39 0.27 -27.38 2.62
CA ASP A 39 1.24 -26.33 2.33
C ASP A 39 2.23 -26.91 1.32
N SER A 40 2.30 -26.31 0.14
CA SER A 40 3.39 -26.58 -0.79
C SER A 40 4.67 -26.22 -0.05
N ASN A 41 5.40 -27.27 0.34
CA ASN A 41 6.69 -27.16 1.00
C ASN A 41 7.67 -26.65 -0.04
N PHE A 42 7.65 -25.34 -0.29
CA PHE A 42 8.70 -24.65 -1.03
C PHE A 42 9.99 -24.96 -0.28
N ASP A 43 10.92 -25.67 -0.95
CA ASP A 43 12.18 -26.06 -0.35
C ASP A 43 13.03 -24.81 -0.16
N LEU A 44 12.85 -24.15 0.99
CA LEU A 44 13.53 -22.91 1.38
C LEU A 44 15.06 -23.09 1.44
N ASP A 45 15.54 -24.34 1.41
CA ASP A 45 16.96 -24.72 1.42
C ASP A 45 17.54 -25.00 0.01
N SER A 46 16.73 -24.93 -1.06
CA SER A 46 17.15 -25.31 -2.42
C SER A 46 17.91 -24.22 -3.19
N GLY A 47 17.78 -22.95 -2.79
CA GLY A 47 18.41 -21.82 -3.48
C GLY A 47 19.94 -21.76 -3.29
N PRO A 48 20.73 -21.30 -4.28
CA PRO A 48 22.19 -21.20 -4.17
C PRO A 48 22.66 -20.43 -2.92
N ILE A 49 21.96 -19.36 -2.55
CA ILE A 49 22.28 -18.51 -1.38
C ILE A 49 22.02 -19.25 -0.05
N ALA A 50 21.02 -20.12 0.02
CA ALA A 50 20.66 -20.87 1.23
C ALA A 50 21.67 -21.98 1.56
N ARG A 51 22.33 -22.52 0.53
CA ARG A 51 23.34 -23.59 0.66
C ARG A 51 24.67 -23.10 1.25
N VAL A 52 24.95 -21.81 1.14
CA VAL A 52 26.18 -21.19 1.67
C VAL A 52 26.06 -20.93 3.18
N ARG A 53 27.11 -21.24 3.93
CA ARG A 53 27.24 -20.86 5.35
C ARG A 53 27.90 -19.49 5.44
N TRP A 54 27.10 -18.47 5.72
CA TRP A 54 27.57 -17.09 5.82
C TRP A 54 28.22 -16.82 7.17
N PHE A 55 29.31 -16.06 7.18
CA PHE A 55 29.85 -15.52 8.42
C PHE A 55 28.88 -14.50 9.04
N ARG A 56 28.28 -13.64 8.20
CA ARG A 56 27.36 -12.59 8.61
C ARG A 56 26.29 -12.37 7.55
N VAL A 57 25.05 -12.13 7.99
CA VAL A 57 23.96 -11.62 7.15
C VAL A 57 23.46 -10.31 7.76
N VAL A 58 23.31 -9.29 6.93
CA VAL A 58 22.79 -7.97 7.30
C VAL A 58 21.56 -7.73 6.44
N LEU A 59 20.41 -7.51 7.07
CA LEU A 59 19.20 -7.07 6.39
C LEU A 59 19.13 -5.55 6.49
N ASP A 60 19.28 -4.87 5.37
CA ASP A 60 18.96 -3.46 5.26
C ASP A 60 17.45 -3.28 5.02
N GLU A 61 16.88 -2.19 5.54
CA GLU A 61 15.44 -1.94 5.58
C GLU A 61 14.63 -3.17 6.06
N ALA A 62 15.08 -3.76 7.17
CA ALA A 62 14.59 -5.02 7.72
C ALA A 62 13.07 -5.03 8.03
N GLN A 63 12.40 -3.87 8.05
CA GLN A 63 10.93 -3.78 8.04
C GLN A 63 10.28 -4.53 6.87
N THR A 64 11.03 -4.82 5.81
CA THR A 64 10.58 -5.64 4.68
C THR A 64 10.15 -7.05 5.13
N ILE A 65 10.75 -7.59 6.20
CA ILE A 65 10.41 -8.91 6.74
C ILE A 65 9.38 -8.86 7.89
N LYS A 66 8.77 -7.71 8.20
CA LYS A 66 7.83 -7.53 9.33
C LYS A 66 6.73 -8.58 9.45
N ASN A 67 6.27 -9.12 8.32
CA ASN A 67 5.35 -10.26 8.31
C ASN A 67 6.10 -11.58 8.17
N PHE A 68 6.27 -12.29 9.29
CA PHE A 68 7.00 -13.55 9.40
C PHE A 68 6.45 -14.70 8.55
N ARG A 69 5.22 -14.57 8.04
CA ARG A 69 4.56 -15.60 7.20
C ARG A 69 4.94 -15.50 5.73
N THR A 70 5.46 -14.35 5.30
CA THR A 70 5.84 -14.12 3.90
C THR A 70 6.95 -15.07 3.45
N VAL A 71 7.01 -15.35 2.15
CA VAL A 71 8.11 -16.15 1.57
C VAL A 71 9.45 -15.48 1.83
N VAL A 72 9.52 -14.15 1.64
CA VAL A 72 10.74 -13.35 1.88
C VAL A 72 11.22 -13.47 3.32
N ALA A 73 10.35 -13.26 4.31
CA ALA A 73 10.74 -13.39 5.72
C ALA A 73 11.20 -14.81 6.06
N ARG A 74 10.51 -15.84 5.55
CA ARG A 74 10.90 -17.25 5.75
C ARG A 74 12.25 -17.56 5.12
N ALA A 75 12.50 -17.10 3.90
CA ALA A 75 13.77 -17.26 3.18
C ALA A 75 14.93 -16.58 3.94
N CYS A 76 14.77 -15.31 4.32
CA CYS A 76 15.79 -14.60 5.11
C CYS A 76 16.07 -15.30 6.45
N CYS A 77 15.05 -15.80 7.14
CA CYS A 77 15.21 -16.54 8.39
C CYS A 77 15.91 -17.90 8.21
N GLY A 78 15.75 -18.53 7.04
CA GLY A 78 16.34 -19.83 6.68
C GLY A 78 17.83 -19.77 6.37
N LEU A 79 18.36 -18.61 5.95
CA LEU A 79 19.78 -18.44 5.64
C LEU A 79 20.69 -18.92 6.78
N ARG A 80 21.73 -19.70 6.44
CA ARG A 80 22.70 -20.21 7.41
C ARG A 80 23.74 -19.14 7.70
N ALA A 81 23.74 -18.57 8.91
CA ALA A 81 24.64 -17.46 9.27
C ALA A 81 25.13 -17.55 10.72
N LYS A 82 26.41 -17.23 10.98
CA LYS A 82 26.98 -17.15 12.34
C LYS A 82 26.61 -15.85 13.06
N ARG A 83 26.51 -14.73 12.33
CA ARG A 83 26.14 -13.40 12.86
C ARG A 83 25.01 -12.80 12.04
N ARG A 84 24.08 -12.11 12.69
CA ARG A 84 22.88 -11.57 12.04
C ARG A 84 22.61 -10.15 12.53
N TRP A 85 22.30 -9.25 11.60
CA TRP A 85 21.98 -7.86 11.88
C TRP A 85 20.73 -7.44 11.11
N CYS A 86 19.89 -6.64 11.78
CA CYS A 86 18.79 -5.94 11.16
C CYS A 86 19.07 -4.44 11.24
N LEU A 87 19.07 -3.77 10.10
CA LEU A 87 19.09 -2.31 10.00
C LEU A 87 17.69 -1.88 9.57
N SER A 88 17.07 -1.01 10.35
CA SER A 88 15.73 -0.50 10.06
C SER A 88 15.54 0.85 10.71
N GLY A 89 15.05 1.83 9.95
CA GLY A 89 14.60 3.10 10.52
C GLY A 89 13.30 2.95 11.33
N THR A 90 12.50 1.92 11.05
CA THR A 90 11.15 1.73 11.61
C THR A 90 10.92 0.25 11.98
N PRO A 91 11.54 -0.24 13.06
CA PRO A 91 11.46 -1.65 13.44
C PRO A 91 10.02 -2.13 13.71
N ILE A 92 9.14 -1.25 14.17
CA ILE A 92 7.70 -1.51 14.36
C ILE A 92 6.95 -0.58 13.42
N GLN A 93 6.07 -1.14 12.57
CA GLN A 93 5.29 -0.33 11.63
C GLN A 93 3.79 -0.44 11.86
N ASN A 94 3.29 -1.61 12.25
CA ASN A 94 1.87 -1.89 12.34
C ASN A 94 1.46 -2.43 13.71
N ALA A 95 2.21 -3.38 14.23
CA ALA A 95 1.90 -4.05 15.49
C ALA A 95 3.17 -4.63 16.10
N ILE A 96 3.10 -4.99 17.38
CA ILE A 96 4.19 -5.63 18.12
C ILE A 96 4.64 -6.94 17.47
N ASP A 97 3.73 -7.64 16.78
CA ASP A 97 4.03 -8.82 15.97
C ASP A 97 5.14 -8.58 14.93
N ASP A 98 5.35 -7.33 14.48
CA ASP A 98 6.44 -6.99 13.58
C ASP A 98 7.80 -7.38 14.21
N LEU A 99 7.97 -7.21 15.53
CA LEU A 99 9.19 -7.56 16.28
C LEU A 99 9.49 -9.06 16.24
N PHE A 100 8.47 -9.91 16.14
CA PHE A 100 8.68 -11.36 16.09
C PHE A 100 9.53 -11.76 14.88
N SER A 101 9.33 -11.12 13.72
CA SER A 101 10.15 -11.38 12.55
C SER A 101 11.63 -11.11 12.80
N TYR A 102 11.96 -10.06 13.54
CA TYR A 102 13.35 -9.72 13.88
C TYR A 102 13.91 -10.73 14.88
N PHE A 103 13.19 -11.05 15.97
CA PHE A 103 13.64 -12.06 16.93
C PHE A 103 13.87 -13.42 16.27
N ARG A 104 12.97 -13.82 15.36
CA ARG A 104 13.08 -15.06 14.58
C ARG A 104 14.27 -15.03 13.64
N PHE A 105 14.50 -13.93 12.94
CA PHE A 105 15.66 -13.77 12.07
C PHE A 105 16.96 -13.80 12.87
N LEU A 106 17.06 -13.01 13.95
CA LEU A 106 18.24 -12.91 14.81
C LEU A 106 18.53 -14.19 15.61
N LYS A 107 17.58 -15.14 15.67
CA LYS A 107 17.65 -16.37 16.47
C LYS A 107 17.83 -16.10 17.97
N TYR A 108 17.18 -15.05 18.47
CA TYR A 108 17.28 -14.63 19.86
C TYR A 108 16.30 -15.42 20.75
N ASP A 109 16.81 -16.37 21.54
CA ASP A 109 16.02 -17.19 22.46
C ASP A 109 15.52 -16.39 23.68
N PRO A 110 14.33 -16.69 24.24
CA PRO A 110 13.29 -17.60 23.74
C PRO A 110 12.36 -16.97 22.70
N TYR A 111 12.53 -15.68 22.42
CA TYR A 111 11.61 -14.86 21.62
C TYR A 111 11.60 -15.20 20.12
N CYS A 112 12.58 -15.97 19.64
CA CYS A 112 12.63 -16.46 18.26
C CYS A 112 11.57 -17.54 17.97
N THR A 113 10.93 -18.08 19.00
CA THR A 113 9.80 -19.01 18.90
C THR A 113 8.48 -18.26 19.10
N TYR A 114 7.53 -18.43 18.16
CA TYR A 114 6.28 -17.65 18.17
C TYR A 114 5.44 -17.84 19.44
N ASN A 115 5.35 -19.08 19.95
CA ASN A 115 4.59 -19.35 21.17
C ASN A 115 5.18 -18.63 22.39
N SER A 116 6.50 -18.69 22.56
CA SER A 116 7.21 -17.99 23.64
C SER A 116 7.09 -16.48 23.50
N PHE A 117 7.24 -15.94 22.29
CA PHE A 117 7.01 -14.52 22.00
C PHE A 117 5.59 -14.09 22.41
N CYS A 118 4.58 -14.87 22.03
CA CYS A 118 3.20 -14.58 22.38
C CYS A 118 2.99 -14.56 23.90
N THR A 119 3.37 -15.61 24.60
CA THR A 119 3.17 -15.76 26.06
C THR A 119 3.98 -14.75 26.87
N MET A 120 5.19 -14.41 26.42
CA MET A 120 6.12 -13.61 27.22
C MET A 120 6.10 -12.12 26.89
N ILE A 121 5.66 -11.72 25.69
CA ILE A 121 5.65 -10.32 25.23
C ILE A 121 4.23 -9.89 24.82
N LYS A 122 3.65 -10.53 23.80
CA LYS A 122 2.39 -10.06 23.19
C LYS A 122 1.20 -10.09 24.17
N HIS A 123 0.96 -11.21 24.82
CA HIS A 123 -0.17 -11.37 25.74
C HIS A 123 -0.03 -10.52 27.01
N PRO A 124 1.16 -10.40 27.64
CA PRO A 124 1.37 -9.44 28.71
C PRO A 124 1.02 -8.01 28.31
N ILE A 125 1.48 -7.54 27.14
CA ILE A 125 1.16 -6.18 26.66
C ILE A 125 -0.34 -6.02 26.39
N ALA A 126 -1.02 -7.03 25.86
CA ALA A 126 -2.46 -6.99 25.65
C ALA A 126 -3.27 -6.95 26.96
N ARG A 127 -2.75 -7.51 28.07
CA ARG A 127 -3.42 -7.53 29.38
C ARG A 127 -3.12 -6.28 30.21
N ASP A 128 -1.87 -5.85 30.20
CA ASP A 128 -1.36 -4.68 30.92
C ASP A 128 -0.29 -4.02 30.05
N ALA A 129 -0.71 -3.02 29.27
CA ALA A 129 0.17 -2.35 28.33
C ALA A 129 1.37 -1.70 29.02
N ILE A 130 1.16 -1.08 30.19
CA ILE A 130 2.21 -0.33 30.88
C ILE A 130 3.34 -1.27 31.33
N ASN A 131 3.01 -2.34 32.05
CA ASN A 131 4.04 -3.28 32.53
C ASN A 131 4.52 -4.21 31.42
N GLY A 132 3.67 -4.54 30.46
CA GLY A 132 4.04 -5.31 29.27
C GLY A 132 5.12 -4.60 28.45
N TYR A 133 4.98 -3.29 28.20
CA TYR A 133 5.99 -2.53 27.45
C TYR A 133 7.29 -2.38 28.24
N LYS A 134 7.25 -2.19 29.57
CA LYS A 134 8.48 -2.20 30.40
C LYS A 134 9.26 -3.50 30.25
N LYS A 135 8.56 -4.64 30.23
CA LYS A 135 9.19 -5.95 29.98
C LYS A 135 9.82 -6.02 28.59
N LEU A 136 9.11 -5.57 27.56
CA LEU A 136 9.64 -5.52 26.20
C LEU A 136 10.88 -4.62 26.11
N GLN A 137 10.85 -3.44 26.71
CA GLN A 137 11.97 -2.50 26.73
C GLN A 137 13.21 -3.12 27.40
N ALA A 138 13.04 -3.87 28.50
CA ALA A 138 14.15 -4.58 29.14
C ALA A 138 14.81 -5.61 28.20
N VAL A 139 14.00 -6.33 27.41
CA VAL A 139 14.50 -7.26 26.38
C VAL A 139 15.21 -6.51 25.25
N LEU A 140 14.60 -5.44 24.73
CA LEU A 140 15.15 -4.66 23.63
C LEU A 140 16.47 -3.98 24.00
N LYS A 141 16.67 -3.54 25.26
CA LYS A 141 17.94 -2.93 25.71
C LYS A 141 19.17 -3.82 25.49
N VAL A 142 19.00 -5.14 25.42
CA VAL A 142 20.11 -6.08 25.21
C VAL A 142 20.43 -6.28 23.73
N VAL A 143 19.41 -6.22 22.86
CA VAL A 143 19.53 -6.64 21.44
C VAL A 143 19.38 -5.51 20.43
N LEU A 144 18.87 -4.35 20.86
CA LEU A 144 18.58 -3.21 20.02
C LEU A 144 19.44 -2.02 20.43
N LEU A 145 20.14 -1.45 19.45
CA LEU A 145 20.71 -0.11 19.55
C LEU A 145 19.86 0.85 18.71
N ARG A 146 19.14 1.76 19.38
CA ARG A 146 18.36 2.82 18.74
C ARG A 146 18.87 4.17 19.21
N ARG A 147 19.04 5.10 18.26
CA ARG A 147 19.39 6.51 18.51
C ARG A 147 18.42 7.37 17.70
N THR A 148 18.06 8.51 18.24
CA THR A 148 17.21 9.51 17.59
C THR A 148 18.04 10.74 17.21
N LYS A 149 17.47 11.68 16.44
CA LYS A 149 18.18 12.91 16.03
C LYS A 149 18.46 13.81 17.24
N GLU A 150 17.68 13.67 18.29
CA GLU A 150 17.76 14.37 19.57
C GLU A 150 18.77 13.71 20.54
N THR A 151 19.35 12.57 20.17
CA THR A 151 20.32 11.87 21.03
C THR A 151 21.57 12.71 21.24
N VAL A 152 21.98 12.88 22.50
CA VAL A 152 23.21 13.59 22.89
C VAL A 152 24.27 12.56 23.30
N ILE A 153 25.47 12.70 22.74
CA ILE A 153 26.64 11.86 23.06
C ILE A 153 27.74 12.78 23.57
N ASN A 154 28.23 12.54 24.79
CA ASN A 154 29.28 13.33 25.44
C ASN A 154 28.97 14.85 25.48
N GLY A 155 27.71 15.19 25.78
CA GLY A 155 27.26 16.59 25.86
C GLY A 155 27.04 17.30 24.51
N LYS A 156 27.23 16.61 23.38
CA LYS A 156 26.98 17.16 22.04
C LYS A 156 25.84 16.41 21.33
N PRO A 157 24.94 17.10 20.61
CA PRO A 157 23.97 16.43 19.74
C PRO A 157 24.67 15.49 18.77
N ILE A 158 24.11 14.29 18.57
CA ILE A 158 24.67 13.30 17.64
C ILE A 158 24.76 13.85 16.21
N ILE A 159 23.85 14.74 15.88
CA ILE A 159 23.70 15.38 14.58
C ILE A 159 23.27 16.83 14.85
N ASN A 160 23.89 17.77 14.15
CA ASN A 160 23.44 19.16 14.11
C ASN A 160 22.70 19.37 12.78
N LEU A 161 21.37 19.46 12.84
CA LEU A 161 20.53 19.78 11.68
C LEU A 161 19.84 21.13 11.88
N PRO A 162 19.59 21.87 10.80
CA PRO A 162 18.70 23.02 10.84
C PRO A 162 17.31 22.62 11.38
N PRO A 163 16.54 23.58 11.94
CA PRO A 163 15.23 23.27 12.49
C PRO A 163 14.27 22.75 11.41
N LYS A 164 13.37 21.87 11.84
CA LYS A 164 12.28 21.35 11.02
C LYS A 164 10.93 21.79 11.58
N THR A 165 10.11 22.40 10.75
CA THR A 165 8.74 22.83 11.09
C THR A 165 7.73 21.99 10.32
N ILE A 166 6.74 21.41 11.00
CA ILE A 166 5.67 20.62 10.37
C ILE A 166 4.35 21.37 10.55
N ASN A 167 3.74 21.77 9.44
CA ASN A 167 2.47 22.49 9.38
C ASN A 167 1.39 21.55 8.85
N LEU A 168 0.29 21.41 9.61
CA LEU A 168 -0.90 20.74 9.15
C LEU A 168 -1.85 21.76 8.53
N ASN A 169 -1.92 21.79 7.20
CA ASN A 169 -2.72 22.74 6.44
C ASN A 169 -4.07 22.09 6.13
N LYS A 170 -5.09 22.51 6.88
CA LYS A 170 -6.47 22.07 6.67
C LYS A 170 -7.13 22.91 5.58
N VAL A 171 -7.34 22.31 4.40
CA VAL A 171 -8.01 22.94 3.26
C VAL A 171 -9.52 22.73 3.34
N ASP A 172 -10.28 23.70 2.84
CA ASP A 172 -11.71 23.60 2.67
C ASP A 172 -12.01 23.17 1.23
N PHE A 173 -12.93 22.22 1.06
CA PHE A 173 -13.44 21.88 -0.25
C PHE A 173 -14.23 23.02 -0.88
N THR A 174 -14.24 23.09 -2.22
CA THR A 174 -15.26 23.85 -2.94
C THR A 174 -16.65 23.24 -2.70
N GLN A 175 -17.71 23.98 -3.07
CA GLN A 175 -19.08 23.49 -2.93
C GLN A 175 -19.32 22.20 -3.74
N GLU A 176 -18.71 22.11 -4.92
CA GLU A 176 -18.80 20.96 -5.82
C GLU A 176 -18.07 19.75 -5.22
N GLU A 177 -16.83 19.93 -4.74
CA GLU A 177 -16.07 18.86 -4.09
C GLU A 177 -16.76 18.36 -2.83
N ARG A 178 -17.29 19.28 -2.01
CA ARG A 178 -18.03 18.94 -0.79
C ARG A 178 -19.26 18.11 -1.10
N SER A 179 -20.05 18.52 -2.10
CA SER A 179 -21.25 17.80 -2.52
C SER A 179 -20.91 16.40 -3.04
N PHE A 180 -19.89 16.30 -3.89
CA PHE A 180 -19.39 15.01 -4.39
C PHE A 180 -18.94 14.08 -3.26
N TYR A 181 -18.13 14.60 -2.33
CA TYR A 181 -17.62 13.83 -1.19
C TYR A 181 -18.74 13.34 -0.29
N LEU A 182 -19.70 14.20 0.07
CA LEU A 182 -20.81 13.83 0.96
C LEU A 182 -21.71 12.76 0.35
N MET A 183 -21.99 12.82 -0.95
CA MET A 183 -22.71 11.75 -1.65
C MET A 183 -21.96 10.42 -1.60
N LEU A 184 -20.64 10.44 -1.83
CA LEU A 184 -19.80 9.24 -1.77
C LEU A 184 -19.73 8.67 -0.35
N GLU A 185 -19.60 9.53 0.67
CA GLU A 185 -19.55 9.13 2.09
C GLU A 185 -20.87 8.52 2.54
N GLU A 186 -22.01 9.11 2.19
CA GLU A 186 -23.32 8.56 2.52
C GLU A 186 -23.56 7.21 1.85
N ARG A 187 -23.28 7.10 0.54
CA ARG A 187 -23.36 5.81 -0.17
C ARG A 187 -22.48 4.75 0.49
N SER A 188 -21.25 5.12 0.85
CA SER A 188 -20.33 4.19 1.51
C SER A 188 -20.84 3.78 2.89
N ARG A 189 -21.37 4.73 3.67
CA ARG A 189 -21.96 4.47 4.98
C ARG A 189 -23.16 3.52 4.89
N GLN A 190 -24.05 3.71 3.91
CA GLN A 190 -25.19 2.82 3.67
C GLN A 190 -24.74 1.39 3.33
N GLN A 191 -23.77 1.25 2.44
CA GLN A 191 -23.24 -0.06 2.07
C GLN A 191 -22.57 -0.78 3.25
N PHE A 192 -21.81 -0.06 4.08
CA PHE A 192 -21.24 -0.63 5.29
C PHE A 192 -22.34 -1.08 6.26
N LYS A 193 -23.37 -0.24 6.50
CA LYS A 193 -24.52 -0.60 7.35
C LYS A 193 -25.22 -1.86 6.84
N ALA A 194 -25.37 -2.03 5.52
CA ALA A 194 -25.94 -3.23 4.92
C ALA A 194 -25.08 -4.48 5.21
N PHE A 195 -23.76 -4.39 5.07
CA PHE A 195 -22.85 -5.49 5.44
C PHE A 195 -22.88 -5.80 6.94
N ALA A 196 -23.00 -4.78 7.79
CA ALA A 196 -23.12 -4.93 9.24
C ALA A 196 -24.42 -5.65 9.60
N ALA A 197 -25.56 -5.21 9.06
CA ALA A 197 -26.86 -5.83 9.29
C ALA A 197 -26.92 -7.28 8.79
N ALA A 198 -26.27 -7.58 7.66
CA ALA A 198 -26.14 -8.94 7.14
C ALA A 198 -25.14 -9.82 7.91
N GLY A 199 -24.37 -9.26 8.85
CA GLY A 199 -23.31 -9.98 9.56
C GLY A 199 -22.12 -10.38 8.67
N THR A 200 -21.95 -9.72 7.52
CA THR A 200 -20.96 -10.08 6.48
C THR A 200 -19.74 -9.14 6.40
N LEU A 201 -19.50 -8.32 7.44
CA LEU A 201 -18.38 -7.34 7.45
C LEU A 201 -17.02 -7.97 7.20
N LYS A 202 -16.74 -9.14 7.80
CA LYS A 202 -15.44 -9.83 7.63
C LYS A 202 -15.25 -10.36 6.21
N GLN A 203 -16.32 -10.83 5.59
CA GLN A 203 -16.35 -11.31 4.22
C GLN A 203 -16.18 -10.16 3.23
N ASN A 204 -16.74 -8.99 3.55
CA ASN A 204 -16.67 -7.78 2.74
C ASN A 204 -15.52 -6.84 3.12
N TYR A 205 -14.52 -7.31 3.88
CA TYR A 205 -13.44 -6.46 4.37
C TYR A 205 -12.67 -5.76 3.24
N ALA A 206 -12.41 -6.45 2.12
CA ALA A 206 -11.78 -5.85 0.94
C ALA A 206 -12.64 -4.74 0.32
N ASN A 207 -13.96 -4.98 0.19
CA ASN A 207 -14.91 -3.97 -0.31
C ASN A 207 -14.93 -2.73 0.58
N ILE A 208 -14.90 -2.91 1.90
CA ILE A 208 -14.85 -1.81 2.87
C ILE A 208 -13.55 -1.01 2.72
N LEU A 209 -12.42 -1.68 2.55
CA LEU A 209 -11.15 -1.00 2.28
C LEU A 209 -11.16 -0.25 0.95
N LEU A 210 -11.82 -0.78 -0.08
CA LEU A 210 -11.99 -0.09 -1.36
C LEU A 210 -12.87 1.16 -1.20
N MET A 211 -13.98 1.08 -0.46
CA MET A 211 -14.82 2.24 -0.16
C MET A 211 -14.02 3.34 0.57
N LEU A 212 -13.20 2.94 1.53
CA LEU A 212 -12.30 3.84 2.27
C LEU A 212 -11.23 4.45 1.35
N LEU A 213 -10.67 3.67 0.42
CA LEU A 213 -9.76 4.15 -0.60
C LEU A 213 -10.41 5.22 -1.48
N ARG A 214 -11.66 5.00 -1.91
CA ARG A 214 -12.42 5.98 -2.71
C ARG A 214 -12.68 7.28 -1.95
N LEU A 215 -13.01 7.22 -0.66
CA LEU A 215 -13.14 8.43 0.17
C LEU A 215 -11.82 9.21 0.28
N ARG A 216 -10.70 8.51 0.44
CA ARG A 216 -9.37 9.13 0.46
C ARG A 216 -9.01 9.76 -0.89
N GLN A 217 -9.30 9.08 -1.99
CA GLN A 217 -9.13 9.64 -3.34
C GLN A 217 -10.00 10.87 -3.58
N ALA A 218 -11.23 10.90 -3.06
CA ALA A 218 -12.12 12.06 -3.15
C ALA A 218 -11.59 13.28 -2.40
N CYS A 219 -10.77 13.09 -1.35
CA CYS A 219 -10.08 14.17 -0.65
C CYS A 219 -8.98 14.82 -1.50
N ASP A 220 -8.39 14.06 -2.41
CA ASP A 220 -7.34 14.55 -3.29
C ASP A 220 -7.91 15.18 -4.56
N HIS A 221 -8.66 14.38 -5.32
CA HIS A 221 -9.28 14.82 -6.56
C HIS A 221 -10.41 13.88 -6.99
N PRO A 222 -11.61 14.39 -7.34
CA PRO A 222 -12.75 13.54 -7.70
C PRO A 222 -12.50 12.56 -8.87
N ILE A 223 -11.68 12.94 -9.85
CA ILE A 223 -11.29 12.04 -10.97
C ILE A 223 -10.64 10.74 -10.48
N LEU A 224 -9.88 10.77 -9.39
CA LEU A 224 -9.22 9.57 -8.85
C LEU A 224 -10.22 8.52 -8.35
N VAL A 225 -11.42 8.94 -7.96
CA VAL A 225 -12.50 8.06 -7.49
C VAL A 225 -13.12 7.28 -8.64
N LYS A 226 -13.29 7.92 -9.80
CA LYS A 226 -13.96 7.30 -10.95
C LYS A 226 -13.16 6.10 -11.48
N GLY A 227 -11.89 5.99 -11.10
CA GLY A 227 -10.97 5.03 -11.72
C GLY A 227 -10.87 5.30 -13.21
N ASN A 228 -9.91 4.66 -13.85
CA ASN A 228 -9.78 4.65 -15.29
C ASN A 228 -10.91 3.83 -15.97
N GLN A 229 -12.19 4.05 -15.60
CA GLN A 229 -13.33 3.48 -16.32
C GLN A 229 -13.37 3.94 -17.78
N SER A 230 -12.69 5.05 -18.11
CA SER A 230 -12.54 5.56 -19.48
C SER A 230 -11.25 5.14 -20.20
N GLU A 231 -10.21 4.64 -19.53
CA GLU A 231 -8.90 4.38 -20.17
C GLU A 231 -8.54 2.89 -20.30
N TYR A 232 -9.22 1.99 -19.59
CA TYR A 232 -8.92 0.56 -19.67
C TYR A 232 -9.61 -0.18 -20.82
N GLY A 233 -10.43 0.53 -21.59
CA GLY A 233 -10.79 0.11 -22.92
C GLY A 233 -9.97 0.92 -23.91
N GLY A 234 -8.90 0.35 -24.49
CA GLY A 234 -8.28 0.97 -25.66
C GLY A 234 -9.36 1.24 -26.72
N ASP A 235 -9.14 2.22 -27.60
CA ASP A 235 -10.08 2.64 -28.65
C ASP A 235 -10.68 1.41 -29.39
N GLY A 236 -9.87 0.36 -29.57
CA GLY A 236 -10.27 -0.94 -30.10
C GLY A 236 -11.38 -1.69 -29.35
N SER A 237 -11.46 -1.64 -28.02
CA SER A 237 -12.54 -2.29 -27.25
C SER A 237 -13.87 -1.57 -27.37
N ILE A 238 -13.85 -0.24 -27.50
CA ILE A 238 -15.06 0.58 -27.70
C ILE A 238 -15.55 0.40 -29.14
N GLU A 239 -14.65 0.41 -30.11
CA GLU A 239 -14.96 0.07 -31.50
C GLU A 239 -15.52 -1.34 -31.66
N MET A 240 -14.95 -2.33 -30.97
CA MET A 240 -15.46 -3.70 -31.00
C MET A 240 -16.80 -3.82 -30.30
N ALA A 241 -17.01 -3.16 -29.17
CA ALA A 241 -18.30 -3.13 -28.48
C ALA A 241 -19.41 -2.49 -29.35
N LYS A 242 -19.10 -1.45 -30.13
CA LYS A 242 -20.01 -0.83 -31.10
C LYS A 242 -20.42 -1.79 -32.24
N LYS A 243 -19.57 -2.77 -32.57
CA LYS A 243 -19.84 -3.78 -33.62
C LYS A 243 -20.66 -4.96 -33.10
N LEU A 244 -20.86 -5.09 -31.78
CA LEU A 244 -21.67 -6.17 -31.21
C LEU A 244 -23.17 -5.88 -31.32
N PRO A 245 -24.01 -6.92 -31.46
CA PRO A 245 -25.47 -6.78 -31.35
C PRO A 245 -25.85 -6.18 -29.99
N LYS A 246 -26.86 -5.31 -29.96
CA LYS A 246 -27.28 -4.59 -28.75
C LYS A 246 -27.66 -5.54 -27.62
N GLU A 247 -28.27 -6.68 -27.95
CA GLU A 247 -28.67 -7.72 -27.02
C GLU A 247 -27.47 -8.33 -26.30
N VAL A 248 -26.35 -8.49 -27.01
CA VAL A 248 -25.09 -9.01 -26.45
C VAL A 248 -24.44 -7.99 -25.53
N VAL A 249 -24.45 -6.71 -25.90
CA VAL A 249 -23.92 -5.62 -25.05
C VAL A 249 -24.67 -5.53 -23.72
N ILE A 250 -26.01 -5.66 -23.77
CA ILE A 250 -26.87 -5.64 -22.57
C ILE A 250 -26.57 -6.86 -21.67
N ASP A 251 -26.45 -8.06 -22.24
CA ASP A 251 -26.11 -9.28 -21.49
C ASP A 251 -24.72 -9.18 -20.81
N LEU A 252 -23.72 -8.68 -21.53
CA LEU A 252 -22.38 -8.47 -21.00
C LEU A 252 -22.37 -7.43 -19.87
N LEU A 253 -23.16 -6.35 -20.01
CA LEU A 253 -23.27 -5.33 -18.97
C LEU A 253 -23.96 -5.89 -17.72
N ALA A 254 -25.03 -6.67 -17.90
CA ALA A 254 -25.72 -7.32 -16.79
C ALA A 254 -24.76 -8.21 -15.98
N LYS A 255 -23.85 -8.93 -16.63
CA LYS A 255 -22.84 -9.77 -15.95
C LYS A 255 -21.87 -8.98 -15.06
N LEU A 256 -21.60 -7.72 -15.38
CA LEU A 256 -20.80 -6.81 -14.56
C LEU A 256 -21.58 -6.19 -13.40
N GLU A 257 -22.90 -6.01 -13.56
CA GLU A 257 -23.76 -5.35 -12.58
C GLU A 257 -24.36 -6.32 -11.55
N VAL A 258 -24.23 -7.63 -11.77
CA VAL A 258 -24.56 -8.66 -10.77
C VAL A 258 -23.56 -8.56 -9.61
N GLY A 259 -24.02 -7.99 -8.49
CA GLY A 259 -23.20 -7.72 -7.29
C GLY A 259 -22.62 -8.95 -6.58
N SER A 260 -22.85 -10.16 -7.08
CA SER A 260 -22.29 -11.41 -6.56
C SER A 260 -21.27 -12.08 -7.49
N THR A 261 -20.87 -11.44 -8.60
CA THR A 261 -19.92 -12.03 -9.55
C THR A 261 -18.50 -12.04 -8.97
N LEU A 262 -17.80 -13.17 -9.09
CA LEU A 262 -16.40 -13.33 -8.68
C LEU A 262 -15.48 -13.31 -9.90
N CYS A 263 -14.27 -12.78 -9.73
CA CYS A 263 -13.22 -12.83 -10.73
C CYS A 263 -12.80 -14.29 -10.96
N GLY A 264 -12.83 -14.75 -12.22
CA GLY A 264 -12.46 -16.13 -12.56
C GLY A 264 -10.98 -16.50 -12.37
N LEU A 265 -10.13 -15.55 -11.94
CA LEU A 265 -8.69 -15.77 -11.72
C LEU A 265 -8.31 -15.71 -10.24
N CYS A 266 -8.63 -14.62 -9.55
CA CYS A 266 -8.34 -14.49 -8.11
C CYS A 266 -9.45 -15.07 -7.22
N ASN A 267 -10.63 -15.36 -7.78
CA ASN A 267 -11.81 -15.84 -7.06
C ASN A 267 -12.28 -14.89 -5.94
N ASP A 268 -11.95 -13.60 -6.06
CA ASP A 268 -12.42 -12.49 -5.24
C ASP A 268 -13.40 -11.61 -6.03
N THR A 269 -14.11 -10.69 -5.37
CA THR A 269 -14.90 -9.65 -6.06
C THR A 269 -13.98 -8.87 -7.01
N PRO A 270 -14.35 -8.72 -8.29
CA PRO A 270 -13.45 -8.16 -9.29
C PRO A 270 -13.18 -6.67 -9.05
N GLU A 271 -11.89 -6.33 -8.90
CA GLU A 271 -11.39 -4.94 -8.89
C GLU A 271 -11.25 -4.44 -10.32
N ASP A 272 -11.82 -3.26 -10.62
CA ASP A 272 -11.95 -2.74 -11.99
C ASP A 272 -12.50 -3.81 -12.94
N ALA A 273 -13.72 -4.26 -12.67
CA ALA A 273 -14.32 -5.42 -13.30
C ALA A 273 -14.41 -5.29 -14.83
N ILE A 274 -13.89 -6.31 -15.51
CA ILE A 274 -13.92 -6.47 -16.96
C ILE A 274 -14.69 -7.72 -17.30
N VAL A 275 -15.53 -7.65 -18.34
CA VAL A 275 -16.19 -8.80 -18.93
C VAL A 275 -15.58 -9.09 -20.30
N THR A 276 -15.26 -10.35 -20.53
CA THR A 276 -14.77 -10.84 -21.82
C THR A 276 -15.93 -11.04 -22.80
N ILE A 277 -15.65 -11.13 -24.10
CA ILE A 277 -16.67 -11.48 -25.11
C ILE A 277 -17.34 -12.85 -24.89
N CYS A 278 -16.71 -13.77 -24.16
CA CYS A 278 -17.35 -15.03 -23.74
C CYS A 278 -18.21 -14.89 -22.47
N GLY A 279 -18.34 -13.68 -21.91
CA GLY A 279 -19.19 -13.40 -20.76
C GLY A 279 -18.58 -13.74 -19.40
N HIS A 280 -17.28 -13.97 -19.32
CA HIS A 280 -16.59 -14.21 -18.05
C HIS A 280 -16.02 -12.91 -17.48
N VAL A 281 -16.15 -12.74 -16.17
CA VAL A 281 -15.75 -11.53 -15.45
C VAL A 281 -14.44 -11.74 -14.69
N PHE A 282 -13.56 -10.74 -14.76
CA PHE A 282 -12.25 -10.73 -14.12
C PHE A 282 -11.94 -9.36 -13.53
N CYS A 283 -10.95 -9.29 -12.64
CA CYS A 283 -10.28 -8.02 -12.37
C CYS A 283 -9.49 -7.61 -13.63
N TYR A 284 -9.45 -6.32 -13.96
CA TYR A 284 -8.65 -5.83 -15.10
C TYR A 284 -7.21 -6.34 -15.04
N GLN A 285 -6.53 -6.15 -13.90
CA GLN A 285 -5.13 -6.55 -13.75
C GLN A 285 -4.93 -8.07 -13.91
N CYS A 286 -5.83 -8.88 -13.35
CA CYS A 286 -5.72 -10.34 -13.42
C CYS A 286 -5.76 -10.83 -14.87
N ILE A 287 -6.71 -10.34 -15.67
CA ILE A 287 -6.86 -10.77 -17.06
C ILE A 287 -5.81 -10.13 -17.97
N HIS A 288 -5.40 -8.89 -17.70
CA HIS A 288 -4.37 -8.19 -18.45
C HIS A 288 -3.02 -8.89 -18.35
N GLU A 289 -2.55 -9.20 -17.13
CA GLU A 289 -1.29 -9.93 -16.92
C GLU A 289 -1.30 -11.26 -17.68
N ARG A 290 -2.44 -11.97 -17.66
CA ARG A 290 -2.60 -13.25 -18.34
C ARG A 290 -2.43 -13.15 -19.86
N ILE A 291 -3.10 -12.19 -20.49
CA ILE A 291 -3.05 -11.97 -21.94
C ILE A 291 -1.66 -11.49 -22.38
N THR A 292 -1.00 -10.64 -21.58
CA THR A 292 0.36 -10.15 -21.91
C THR A 292 1.46 -11.20 -21.80
N THR A 293 1.19 -12.34 -21.16
CA THR A 293 2.13 -13.47 -21.03
C THR A 293 1.99 -14.53 -22.15
N ASP A 294 1.48 -14.14 -23.33
CA ASP A 294 1.26 -15.00 -24.51
C ASP A 294 0.23 -16.14 -24.34
N GLU A 295 -0.54 -16.15 -23.26
CA GLU A 295 -1.66 -17.06 -23.07
C GLU A 295 -3.00 -16.37 -23.40
N ASN A 296 -3.26 -16.24 -24.69
CA ASN A 296 -4.45 -15.59 -25.25
C ASN A 296 -5.72 -16.45 -25.14
N MET A 297 -5.82 -17.35 -24.16
CA MET A 297 -6.99 -18.21 -23.95
C MET A 297 -7.74 -17.79 -22.71
N CYS A 298 -9.08 -17.77 -22.79
CA CYS A 298 -9.93 -17.45 -21.65
C CYS A 298 -9.61 -18.38 -20.47
N PRO A 299 -9.28 -17.83 -19.28
CA PRO A 299 -8.88 -18.65 -18.14
C PRO A 299 -10.05 -19.28 -17.38
N ALA A 300 -11.30 -19.03 -17.80
CA ALA A 300 -12.47 -19.63 -17.18
C ALA A 300 -12.53 -21.15 -17.44
N PRO A 301 -12.92 -21.96 -16.44
CA PRO A 301 -13.04 -23.40 -16.59
C PRO A 301 -14.05 -23.74 -17.70
N ASN A 302 -13.68 -24.68 -18.57
CA ASN A 302 -14.46 -25.11 -19.74
C ASN A 302 -14.69 -24.03 -20.82
N CYS A 303 -13.90 -22.95 -20.84
CA CYS A 303 -13.90 -21.97 -21.91
C CYS A 303 -12.63 -22.07 -22.75
N SER A 304 -12.77 -22.24 -24.06
CA SER A 304 -11.64 -22.33 -25.01
C SER A 304 -11.60 -21.13 -25.97
N ARG A 305 -12.16 -19.99 -25.58
CA ARG A 305 -12.20 -18.81 -26.46
C ARG A 305 -10.89 -18.05 -26.39
N THR A 306 -10.34 -17.72 -27.55
CA THR A 306 -9.18 -16.85 -27.68
C THR A 306 -9.57 -15.40 -27.35
N LEU A 307 -8.76 -14.71 -26.55
CA LEU A 307 -8.97 -13.35 -26.09
C LEU A 307 -7.85 -12.44 -26.60
N GLY A 308 -8.23 -11.23 -27.05
CA GLY A 308 -7.35 -10.09 -27.24
C GLY A 308 -7.79 -8.94 -26.32
N LEU A 309 -6.95 -7.91 -26.19
CA LEU A 309 -7.25 -6.74 -25.34
C LEU A 309 -8.49 -5.98 -25.82
N GLU A 310 -8.79 -6.03 -27.12
CA GLU A 310 -9.97 -5.47 -27.77
C GLU A 310 -11.27 -6.24 -27.47
N LEU A 311 -11.18 -7.44 -26.89
CA LEU A 311 -12.33 -8.28 -26.51
C LEU A 311 -12.63 -8.23 -25.00
N LEU A 312 -12.04 -7.25 -24.31
CA LEU A 312 -12.22 -6.95 -22.90
C LEU A 312 -13.08 -5.68 -22.76
N PHE A 313 -14.22 -5.80 -22.09
CA PHE A 313 -15.17 -4.70 -21.97
C PHE A 313 -15.35 -4.28 -20.51
N SER A 314 -15.18 -2.98 -20.26
CA SER A 314 -15.56 -2.37 -18.99
C SER A 314 -17.05 -2.01 -18.97
N SER A 315 -17.61 -1.78 -17.77
CA SER A 315 -18.99 -1.27 -17.66
C SER A 315 -19.15 0.07 -18.40
N GLY A 316 -18.12 0.93 -18.37
CA GLY A 316 -18.09 2.19 -19.10
C GLY A 316 -18.16 1.99 -20.61
N ALA A 317 -17.33 1.10 -21.17
CA ALA A 317 -17.30 0.81 -22.61
C ALA A 317 -18.66 0.31 -23.13
N LEU A 318 -19.32 -0.59 -22.39
CA LEU A 318 -20.63 -1.12 -22.78
C LEU A 318 -21.75 -0.08 -22.63
N LYS A 319 -21.71 0.77 -21.60
CA LYS A 319 -22.70 1.84 -21.40
C LYS A 319 -22.68 2.88 -22.52
N ILE A 320 -21.50 3.21 -23.05
CA ILE A 320 -21.35 4.11 -24.20
C ILE A 320 -22.09 3.57 -25.44
N CYS A 321 -22.05 2.25 -25.66
CA CYS A 321 -22.73 1.61 -26.78
C CYS A 321 -24.26 1.59 -26.63
N ILE A 322 -24.76 1.54 -25.39
CA ILE A 322 -26.21 1.57 -25.10
C ILE A 322 -26.76 2.99 -25.17
N SER A 323 -26.00 4.00 -24.75
CA SER A 323 -26.49 5.38 -24.63
C SER A 323 -26.64 6.14 -25.96
N GLY A 324 -26.30 5.54 -27.11
CA GLY A 324 -26.76 5.96 -28.45
C GLY A 324 -26.46 7.41 -28.88
N LYS A 325 -25.63 8.18 -28.19
CA LYS A 325 -25.26 9.54 -28.63
C LYS A 325 -24.12 9.45 -29.62
N SER A 326 -24.51 9.32 -30.89
CA SER A 326 -23.72 9.82 -32.01
C SER A 326 -23.38 11.28 -31.74
N SER A 327 -22.12 11.63 -31.92
CA SER A 327 -21.64 13.00 -31.95
C SER A 327 -22.29 13.77 -33.11
N SER A 328 -23.41 14.44 -32.86
CA SER A 328 -23.87 15.57 -33.67
C SER A 328 -24.70 16.54 -32.82
N ALA A 329 -24.43 17.82 -32.98
CA ALA A 329 -25.03 18.92 -32.24
C ALA A 329 -26.56 19.05 -32.45
N VAL A 330 -27.24 19.59 -31.43
CA VAL A 330 -28.30 20.63 -31.42
C VAL A 330 -29.36 20.39 -30.32
N ALA A 331 -29.39 21.36 -29.40
CA ALA A 331 -30.48 21.93 -28.57
C ALA A 331 -31.62 21.10 -27.92
N SER A 332 -31.75 21.33 -26.60
CA SER A 332 -32.96 21.31 -25.71
C SER A 332 -33.77 20.00 -25.61
N SER A 333 -34.06 19.44 -24.42
CA SER A 333 -34.73 20.09 -23.28
C SER A 333 -34.42 19.41 -21.92
N SER A 334 -34.73 20.20 -20.88
CA SER A 334 -34.52 20.08 -19.43
C SER A 334 -34.93 18.80 -18.71
N SER A 335 -34.03 18.23 -17.89
CA SER A 335 -34.14 18.14 -16.41
C SER A 335 -32.98 17.29 -15.87
N ASP A 336 -32.37 17.76 -14.77
CA ASP A 336 -31.38 17.08 -13.93
C ASP A 336 -29.97 16.85 -14.52
N ASN A 337 -29.11 17.88 -14.48
CA ASN A 337 -27.67 17.72 -14.69
C ASN A 337 -26.86 18.72 -13.85
N GLU A 338 -26.82 18.50 -12.53
CA GLU A 338 -25.97 19.23 -11.58
C GLU A 338 -24.61 18.52 -11.34
N SER A 339 -24.01 17.91 -12.38
CA SER A 339 -22.72 17.18 -12.26
C SER A 339 -21.62 17.64 -13.22
N SER A 340 -21.80 18.81 -13.86
CA SER A 340 -21.07 19.16 -15.09
C SER A 340 -19.73 19.89 -14.94
N SER A 341 -19.28 20.26 -13.73
CA SER A 341 -17.96 20.91 -13.54
C SER A 341 -16.84 19.92 -13.17
N ILE A 342 -17.12 18.90 -12.36
CA ILE A 342 -16.12 17.91 -11.87
C ILE A 342 -15.62 16.98 -12.99
N SER A 343 -16.36 16.91 -14.10
CA SER A 343 -16.04 16.06 -15.26
C SER A 343 -15.27 16.80 -16.36
N GLN A 344 -14.89 18.06 -16.15
CA GLN A 344 -14.10 18.84 -17.09
C GLN A 344 -12.60 18.60 -16.85
N SER A 345 -11.83 18.48 -17.93
CA SER A 345 -10.38 18.26 -17.89
C SER A 345 -9.59 19.43 -17.26
N SER A 346 -10.23 20.57 -17.01
CA SER A 346 -9.65 21.78 -16.42
C SER A 346 -9.95 21.96 -14.92
N PHE A 347 -10.66 21.01 -14.28
CA PHE A 347 -10.96 21.12 -12.85
C PHE A 347 -9.67 20.98 -12.01
N VAL A 348 -9.43 21.92 -11.09
CA VAL A 348 -8.31 21.90 -10.14
C VAL A 348 -8.87 21.69 -8.74
N SER A 349 -8.42 20.66 -8.03
CA SER A 349 -8.91 20.39 -6.68
C SER A 349 -8.35 21.35 -5.64
N SER A 350 -9.04 21.48 -4.51
CA SER A 350 -8.62 22.37 -3.41
C SER A 350 -7.22 22.04 -2.88
N LYS A 351 -6.81 20.76 -2.88
CA LYS A 351 -5.46 20.37 -2.49
C LYS A 351 -4.39 20.76 -3.51
N ILE A 352 -4.67 20.59 -4.80
CA ILE A 352 -3.73 21.01 -5.86
C ILE A 352 -3.57 22.53 -5.80
N GLN A 353 -4.67 23.28 -5.68
CA GLN A 353 -4.63 24.73 -5.56
C GLN A 353 -3.76 25.15 -4.36
N ALA A 354 -4.01 24.59 -3.16
CA ALA A 354 -3.22 24.90 -1.98
C ALA A 354 -1.73 24.54 -2.15
N ALA A 355 -1.40 23.44 -2.85
CA ALA A 355 -0.02 23.09 -3.14
C ALA A 355 0.64 24.11 -4.08
N ILE A 356 -0.05 24.54 -5.13
CA ILE A 356 0.41 25.56 -6.07
C ILE A 356 0.61 26.91 -5.35
N ASP A 357 -0.30 27.32 -4.47
CA ASP A 357 -0.19 28.55 -3.70
C ASP A 357 1.06 28.54 -2.81
N ILE A 358 1.31 27.41 -2.13
CA ILE A 358 2.53 27.21 -1.35
C ILE A 358 3.77 27.31 -2.26
N LEU A 359 3.78 26.62 -3.40
CA LEU A 359 4.91 26.63 -4.32
C LEU A 359 5.19 28.03 -4.88
N ASN A 360 4.15 28.75 -5.31
CA ASN A 360 4.26 30.13 -5.79
C ASN A 360 4.79 31.05 -4.70
N SER A 361 4.30 30.94 -3.46
CA SER A 361 4.81 31.75 -2.35
C SER A 361 6.32 31.52 -2.13
N ILE A 362 6.78 30.27 -2.24
CA ILE A 362 8.19 29.92 -2.06
C ILE A 362 9.06 30.41 -3.23
N ILE A 363 8.52 30.39 -4.45
CA ILE A 363 9.24 30.85 -5.65
C ILE A 363 9.33 32.38 -5.66
N VAL A 364 8.24 33.09 -5.32
CA VAL A 364 8.18 34.56 -5.31
C VAL A 364 8.98 35.16 -4.16
N MET A 365 8.97 34.54 -2.97
CA MET A 365 9.76 35.01 -1.83
C MET A 365 11.27 34.72 -1.97
N ASP A 366 11.70 34.08 -3.06
CA ASP A 366 13.12 33.90 -3.35
C ASP A 366 13.73 35.26 -3.81
N PRO A 367 14.75 35.80 -3.11
CA PRO A 367 15.34 37.11 -3.44
C PRO A 367 15.95 37.21 -4.84
N LEU A 368 16.00 36.12 -5.60
CA LEU A 368 16.50 36.08 -6.97
C LEU A 368 15.51 36.62 -8.02
N THR A 369 14.25 36.89 -7.64
CA THR A 369 13.20 37.33 -8.58
C THR A 369 13.10 38.86 -8.72
N GLU A 370 13.71 39.64 -7.83
CA GLU A 370 13.79 41.11 -7.95
C GLU A 370 15.20 41.56 -8.29
N SER A 371 15.46 41.73 -9.60
CA SER A 371 16.57 42.47 -10.20
C SER A 371 18.00 41.96 -9.90
N TYR A 372 18.73 41.71 -10.99
CA TYR A 372 20.18 41.61 -11.02
C TYR A 372 20.82 42.90 -10.45
N THR A 373 21.02 42.95 -9.13
CA THR A 373 21.97 43.86 -8.50
C THR A 373 23.14 43.02 -7.99
N MET A 374 24.35 43.40 -8.42
CA MET A 374 25.61 42.66 -8.22
C MET A 374 26.08 42.52 -6.77
N GLU A 375 25.24 42.82 -5.77
CA GLU A 375 25.63 42.92 -4.36
C GLU A 375 25.01 41.83 -3.45
N SER A 376 24.10 40.99 -3.97
CA SER A 376 23.41 39.94 -3.20
C SER A 376 24.17 38.60 -3.09
N SER A 377 25.41 38.52 -3.57
CA SER A 377 26.26 37.30 -3.54
C SER A 377 26.74 36.87 -2.14
N ARG A 378 26.15 37.37 -1.05
CA ARG A 378 26.67 37.18 0.32
C ARG A 378 26.15 35.93 1.05
N SER A 379 25.15 35.20 0.55
CA SER A 379 24.61 34.00 1.24
C SER A 379 25.05 32.64 0.68
N GLY A 380 25.64 32.56 -0.53
CA GLY A 380 26.16 31.30 -1.10
C GLY A 380 25.13 30.16 -1.24
N LEU A 381 23.85 30.48 -1.12
CA LEU A 381 22.74 29.56 -0.90
C LEU A 381 21.84 29.63 -2.16
N GLY A 382 21.74 28.54 -2.94
CA GLY A 382 21.01 28.49 -4.22
C GLY A 382 19.48 28.76 -4.16
N PRO A 383 18.72 28.59 -5.25
CA PRO A 383 17.28 28.83 -5.21
C PRO A 383 16.55 27.87 -4.27
N VAL A 384 15.42 28.30 -3.72
CA VAL A 384 14.61 27.48 -2.80
C VAL A 384 13.93 26.34 -3.56
N LYS A 385 14.06 25.09 -3.10
CA LYS A 385 13.46 23.92 -3.76
C LYS A 385 12.48 23.17 -2.89
N ALA A 386 11.48 22.57 -3.53
CA ALA A 386 10.41 21.81 -2.89
C ALA A 386 10.29 20.39 -3.43
N ILE A 387 9.89 19.45 -2.56
CA ILE A 387 9.47 18.10 -2.95
C ILE A 387 7.98 17.96 -2.67
N VAL A 388 7.20 17.52 -3.65
CA VAL A 388 5.78 17.21 -3.49
C VAL A 388 5.59 15.71 -3.56
N PHE A 389 5.01 15.12 -2.53
CA PHE A 389 4.71 13.70 -2.49
C PHE A 389 3.22 13.43 -2.64
N SER A 390 2.91 12.37 -3.39
CA SER A 390 1.61 11.72 -3.36
C SER A 390 1.73 10.20 -3.38
N GLN A 391 0.75 9.50 -2.79
CA GLN A 391 0.65 8.04 -2.93
C GLN A 391 0.01 7.62 -4.27
N TRP A 392 -0.70 8.51 -4.96
CA TRP A 392 -1.40 8.22 -6.21
C TRP A 392 -0.69 8.87 -7.40
N THR A 393 -0.25 8.07 -8.37
CA THR A 393 0.39 8.60 -9.58
C THR A 393 -0.56 9.48 -10.39
N GLY A 394 -1.86 9.14 -10.43
CA GLY A 394 -2.87 10.01 -11.05
C GLY A 394 -2.98 11.40 -10.42
N MET A 395 -2.70 11.53 -9.11
CA MET A 395 -2.65 12.83 -8.45
C MET A 395 -1.41 13.62 -8.88
N LEU A 396 -0.28 12.93 -9.10
CA LEU A 396 0.91 13.54 -9.67
C LEU A 396 0.65 14.03 -11.10
N ASP A 397 -0.03 13.23 -11.93
CA ASP A 397 -0.39 13.61 -13.31
C ASP A 397 -1.26 14.91 -13.32
N LEU A 398 -2.22 15.01 -12.40
CA LEU A 398 -3.06 16.21 -12.24
C LEU A 398 -2.27 17.42 -11.72
N LEU A 399 -1.32 17.19 -10.80
CA LEU A 399 -0.42 18.23 -10.33
C LEU A 399 0.51 18.72 -11.45
N GLU A 400 1.01 17.83 -12.31
CA GLU A 400 1.85 18.19 -13.46
C GLU A 400 1.15 19.17 -14.40
N LEU A 401 -0.13 18.94 -14.70
CA LEU A 401 -0.95 19.87 -15.49
C LEU A 401 -0.96 21.27 -14.84
N SER A 402 -1.16 21.33 -13.53
CA SER A 402 -1.21 22.59 -12.78
C SER A 402 0.15 23.28 -12.69
N LEU A 403 1.25 22.53 -12.53
CA LEU A 403 2.62 23.05 -12.55
C LEU A 403 2.95 23.65 -13.93
N ASN A 404 2.56 22.98 -15.01
CA ASN A 404 2.75 23.46 -16.38
C ASN A 404 1.99 24.78 -16.63
N ILE A 405 0.73 24.86 -16.21
CA ILE A 405 -0.11 26.08 -16.33
C ILE A 405 0.52 27.26 -15.58
N ASN A 406 1.13 27.00 -14.41
CA ASN A 406 1.81 28.01 -13.61
C ASN A 406 3.28 28.24 -14.03
N CYS A 407 3.73 27.62 -15.12
CA CYS A 407 5.10 27.70 -15.63
C CYS A 407 6.19 27.32 -14.60
N ILE A 408 5.88 26.42 -13.67
CA ILE A 408 6.83 25.95 -12.65
C ILE A 408 7.62 24.77 -13.21
N GLN A 409 8.94 24.93 -13.30
CA GLN A 409 9.84 23.85 -13.75
C GLN A 409 9.97 22.77 -12.69
N TYR A 410 9.76 21.51 -13.10
CA TYR A 410 9.80 20.36 -12.20
C TYR A 410 10.50 19.13 -12.81
N ARG A 411 10.76 18.15 -11.95
CA ARG A 411 11.09 16.77 -12.33
C ARG A 411 10.17 15.79 -11.62
N ARG A 412 9.89 14.67 -12.26
CA ARG A 412 9.10 13.57 -11.71
C ARG A 412 10.00 12.43 -11.28
N LEU A 413 9.64 11.73 -10.19
CA LEU A 413 10.29 10.49 -9.76
C LEU A 413 9.25 9.46 -9.29
N ASP A 414 8.98 8.47 -10.14
CA ASP A 414 8.03 7.40 -9.81
C ASP A 414 8.49 5.98 -10.24
N GLY A 415 7.61 5.01 -9.98
CA GLY A 415 7.83 3.59 -10.25
C GLY A 415 8.02 3.23 -11.72
N THR A 416 7.48 4.03 -12.64
CA THR A 416 7.46 3.75 -14.09
C THR A 416 8.74 4.13 -14.80
N MET A 417 9.56 4.97 -14.17
CA MET A 417 10.80 5.49 -14.76
C MET A 417 11.97 4.51 -14.73
N SER A 418 12.80 4.55 -15.78
CA SER A 418 14.06 3.82 -15.84
C SER A 418 15.10 4.37 -14.86
N LEU A 419 16.09 3.53 -14.48
CA LEU A 419 17.16 3.93 -13.55
C LEU A 419 17.94 5.16 -14.05
N ASN A 420 18.31 5.17 -15.33
CA ASN A 420 19.04 6.29 -15.94
C ASN A 420 18.25 7.61 -15.87
N LEU A 421 16.93 7.56 -16.12
CA LEU A 421 16.09 8.75 -16.05
C LEU A 421 15.89 9.24 -14.61
N ARG A 422 15.80 8.32 -13.65
CA ARG A 422 15.77 8.67 -12.21
C ARG A 422 17.04 9.39 -11.79
N GLU A 423 18.20 8.86 -12.15
CA GLU A 423 19.50 9.48 -11.84
C GLU A 423 19.63 10.86 -12.48
N LYS A 424 19.23 10.99 -13.76
CA LYS A 424 19.19 12.28 -14.45
C LYS A 424 18.28 13.28 -13.72
N ASN A 425 17.06 12.91 -13.40
CA ASN A 425 16.11 13.80 -12.74
C ASN A 425 16.58 14.25 -11.35
N VAL A 426 17.18 13.35 -10.56
CA VAL A 426 17.78 13.70 -9.27
C VAL A 426 18.97 14.64 -9.45
N LYS A 427 19.81 14.41 -10.45
CA LYS A 427 20.93 15.30 -10.77
C LYS A 427 20.42 16.68 -11.16
N ASP A 428 19.50 16.78 -12.13
CA ASP A 428 18.87 18.02 -12.57
C ASP A 428 18.29 18.78 -11.37
N PHE A 429 17.50 18.11 -10.52
CA PHE A 429 16.95 18.74 -9.33
C PHE A 429 18.00 19.24 -8.33
N ASN A 430 19.17 18.62 -8.24
CA ASN A 430 20.23 19.07 -7.34
C ASN A 430 21.11 20.18 -7.94
N THR A 431 21.29 20.20 -9.26
CA THR A 431 22.28 21.08 -9.91
C THR A 431 21.68 22.23 -10.71
N ASP A 432 20.50 22.05 -11.30
CA ASP A 432 19.86 23.03 -12.17
C ASP A 432 19.05 24.03 -11.33
N PRO A 433 19.38 25.33 -11.30
CA PRO A 433 18.67 26.32 -10.51
C PRO A 433 17.22 26.55 -10.99
N GLU A 434 16.90 26.29 -12.26
CA GLU A 434 15.56 26.47 -12.81
C GLU A 434 14.60 25.38 -12.31
N VAL A 435 15.10 24.16 -12.05
CA VAL A 435 14.27 23.07 -11.52
C VAL A 435 14.00 23.31 -10.03
N ARG A 436 12.84 23.91 -9.74
CA ARG A 436 12.41 24.29 -8.38
C ARG A 436 11.67 23.17 -7.65
N VAL A 437 11.00 22.28 -8.37
CA VAL A 437 10.11 21.27 -7.79
C VAL A 437 10.50 19.85 -8.21
N MET A 438 10.46 18.92 -7.28
CA MET A 438 10.46 17.48 -7.56
C MET A 438 9.14 16.89 -7.11
N ILE A 439 8.41 16.22 -7.99
CA ILE A 439 7.21 15.47 -7.62
C ILE A 439 7.55 13.98 -7.54
N MET A 440 7.10 13.30 -6.48
CA MET A 440 7.54 11.95 -6.17
C MET A 440 6.41 11.05 -5.71
N SER A 441 6.40 9.82 -6.22
CA SER A 441 5.56 8.77 -5.64
C SER A 441 6.19 8.22 -4.36
N LEU A 442 5.35 7.83 -3.39
CA LEU A 442 5.80 7.25 -2.13
C LEU A 442 6.79 6.08 -2.31
N LYS A 443 6.48 5.13 -3.19
CA LYS A 443 7.33 3.93 -3.39
C LYS A 443 8.71 4.29 -3.91
N ALA A 444 8.81 5.32 -4.75
CA ALA A 444 10.09 5.73 -5.31
C ALA A 444 10.92 6.58 -4.34
N GLY A 445 10.28 7.27 -3.38
CA GLY A 445 10.95 7.99 -2.28
C GLY A 445 11.67 7.09 -1.26
N ASN A 446 11.44 5.78 -1.27
CA ASN A 446 12.04 4.85 -0.31
C ASN A 446 13.43 4.33 -0.72
N LEU A 447 13.97 4.77 -1.87
CA LEU A 447 15.22 4.24 -2.46
C LEU A 447 16.53 4.84 -1.89
N GLY A 448 16.55 5.35 -0.66
CA GLY A 448 17.82 5.87 -0.10
C GLY A 448 18.25 7.26 -0.61
N LEU A 449 17.45 7.91 -1.47
CA LEU A 449 17.82 9.12 -2.21
C LEU A 449 18.23 10.30 -1.31
N ASN A 450 19.23 11.06 -1.76
CA ASN A 450 19.70 12.27 -1.10
C ASN A 450 19.09 13.52 -1.78
N MET A 451 18.22 14.23 -1.07
CA MET A 451 17.46 15.36 -1.59
C MET A 451 17.64 16.63 -0.73
N VAL A 452 18.83 16.80 -0.14
CA VAL A 452 19.17 17.94 0.75
C VAL A 452 19.03 19.31 0.09
N SER A 453 19.01 19.38 -1.25
CA SER A 453 18.75 20.61 -2.00
C SER A 453 17.34 21.16 -1.76
N ALA A 454 16.40 20.31 -1.34
CA ALA A 454 15.05 20.73 -0.97
C ALA A 454 15.00 21.17 0.49
N CYS A 455 14.33 22.28 0.76
CA CYS A 455 14.02 22.72 2.12
C CYS A 455 12.51 22.89 2.36
N HIS A 456 11.68 22.60 1.35
CA HIS A 456 10.23 22.45 1.52
C HIS A 456 9.79 21.05 1.11
N VAL A 457 8.90 20.45 1.90
CA VAL A 457 8.27 19.16 1.60
C VAL A 457 6.76 19.32 1.71
N ILE A 458 6.03 19.00 0.65
CA ILE A 458 4.56 19.05 0.61
C ILE A 458 4.05 17.62 0.51
N LEU A 459 3.18 17.22 1.45
CA LEU A 459 2.47 15.95 1.39
C LEU A 459 1.03 16.25 0.95
N LEU A 460 0.66 15.84 -0.26
CA LEU A 460 -0.70 16.04 -0.78
C LEU A 460 -1.72 15.16 -0.06
N ASP A 461 -1.29 13.98 0.40
CA ASP A 461 -2.18 13.00 0.99
C ASP A 461 -1.59 12.29 2.20
N LEU A 462 -2.47 11.84 3.09
CA LEU A 462 -2.11 11.12 4.31
C LEU A 462 -1.82 9.64 4.03
N TRP A 463 -0.74 9.13 4.62
CA TRP A 463 -0.36 7.72 4.48
C TRP A 463 -0.73 6.91 5.71
N TRP A 464 -1.18 5.66 5.54
CA TRP A 464 -1.51 4.80 6.68
C TRP A 464 -0.37 4.56 7.68
N ASN A 465 0.88 4.70 7.24
CA ASN A 465 2.04 4.57 8.10
C ASN A 465 2.70 5.94 8.30
N PRO A 466 2.52 6.60 9.47
CA PRO A 466 3.10 7.92 9.72
C PRO A 466 4.64 7.90 9.62
N TYR A 467 5.28 6.77 9.92
CA TYR A 467 6.72 6.65 9.79
C TYR A 467 7.21 6.60 8.34
N ALA A 468 6.36 6.20 7.40
CA ALA A 468 6.72 6.33 5.99
C ALA A 468 6.80 7.82 5.60
N GLU A 469 5.88 8.66 6.11
CA GLU A 469 5.93 10.12 5.92
C GLU A 469 7.22 10.70 6.50
N ASP A 470 7.57 10.30 7.73
CA ASP A 470 8.82 10.73 8.36
C ASP A 470 10.06 10.34 7.53
N GLN A 471 10.09 9.12 6.98
CA GLN A 471 11.18 8.66 6.11
C GLN A 471 11.26 9.47 4.81
N ALA A 472 10.13 9.86 4.23
CA ALA A 472 10.10 10.70 3.03
C ALA A 472 10.60 12.12 3.32
N VAL A 473 10.17 12.73 4.42
CA VAL A 473 10.66 14.04 4.89
C VAL A 473 12.16 13.98 5.17
N ASP A 474 12.64 12.89 5.77
CA ASP A 474 14.05 12.68 6.08
C ASP A 474 14.94 12.51 4.84
N ARG A 475 14.37 12.44 3.62
CA ARG A 475 15.17 12.57 2.38
C ARG A 475 15.71 13.98 2.17
N ALA A 476 15.00 14.99 2.68
CA ALA A 476 15.40 16.39 2.67
C ALA A 476 16.02 16.83 4.01
N HIS A 477 15.43 16.42 5.15
CA HIS A 477 15.93 16.74 6.49
C HIS A 477 16.95 15.72 7.00
N ARG A 478 18.13 15.72 6.38
CA ARG A 478 19.26 14.80 6.68
C ARG A 478 20.60 15.51 6.65
N ILE A 479 21.65 14.77 7.05
CA ILE A 479 23.04 15.24 7.01
C ILE A 479 23.34 15.84 5.63
N GLY A 480 23.88 17.07 5.62
CA GLY A 480 24.10 17.86 4.42
C GLY A 480 23.05 18.97 4.20
N GLN A 481 21.95 18.96 4.94
CA GLN A 481 20.98 20.05 4.94
C GLN A 481 21.56 21.30 5.60
N THR A 482 21.45 22.43 4.91
CA THR A 482 21.96 23.74 5.35
C THR A 482 20.84 24.73 5.68
N ARG A 483 19.60 24.44 5.27
CA ARG A 483 18.41 25.30 5.47
C ARG A 483 17.42 24.68 6.45
N PRO A 484 16.69 25.51 7.20
CA PRO A 484 15.48 25.06 7.89
C PRO A 484 14.54 24.33 6.93
N VAL A 485 13.98 23.19 7.35
CA VAL A 485 13.07 22.40 6.52
C VAL A 485 11.62 22.65 6.95
N THR A 486 10.78 23.08 6.02
CA THR A 486 9.33 23.23 6.25
C THR A 486 8.58 22.07 5.60
N VAL A 487 7.71 21.41 6.36
CA VAL A 487 6.84 20.33 5.89
C VAL A 487 5.39 20.79 5.93
N SER A 488 4.71 20.79 4.81
CA SER A 488 3.29 21.12 4.69
C SER A 488 2.48 19.85 4.43
N ARG A 489 1.66 19.44 5.40
CA ARG A 489 0.74 18.28 5.27
C ARG A 489 -0.64 18.81 4.89
N LEU A 490 -1.12 18.51 3.69
CA LEU A 490 -2.43 18.95 3.22
C LEU A 490 -3.51 17.93 3.61
N THR A 491 -4.58 18.41 4.24
CA THR A 491 -5.73 17.58 4.64
C THR A 491 -7.02 18.34 4.44
N VAL A 492 -8.12 17.66 4.15
CA VAL A 492 -9.43 18.31 3.98
C VAL A 492 -10.25 18.25 5.26
N LYS A 493 -10.77 19.40 5.69
CA LYS A 493 -11.63 19.51 6.88
C LYS A 493 -12.92 18.71 6.75
N ASP A 494 -13.33 18.09 7.85
CA ASP A 494 -14.60 17.38 8.02
C ASP A 494 -14.74 16.16 7.10
N THR A 495 -13.63 15.49 6.82
CA THR A 495 -13.57 14.30 5.96
C THR A 495 -13.03 13.09 6.72
N VAL A 496 -12.84 11.97 6.00
CA VAL A 496 -12.19 10.77 6.53
C VAL A 496 -10.74 11.02 6.94
N GLU A 497 -10.09 12.05 6.40
CA GLU A 497 -8.70 12.37 6.72
C GLU A 497 -8.50 12.77 8.18
N ASP A 498 -9.43 13.54 8.77
CA ASP A 498 -9.38 13.89 10.21
C ASP A 498 -9.40 12.64 11.09
N ARG A 499 -10.17 11.62 10.68
CA ARG A 499 -10.28 10.34 11.41
C ARG A 499 -9.05 9.48 11.21
N ILE A 500 -8.45 9.51 10.02
CA ILE A 500 -7.17 8.84 9.74
C ILE A 500 -6.03 9.47 10.56
N LEU A 501 -5.99 10.80 10.71
CA LEU A 501 -5.00 11.48 11.55
C LEU A 501 -5.09 11.02 13.01
N ALA A 502 -6.30 10.89 13.57
CA ALA A 502 -6.48 10.38 14.92
C ALA A 502 -5.90 8.97 15.08
N LEU A 503 -6.17 8.07 14.14
CA LEU A 503 -5.61 6.71 14.15
C LEU A 503 -4.09 6.68 13.93
N GLN A 504 -3.53 7.61 13.14
CA GLN A 504 -2.07 7.74 13.02
C GLN A 504 -1.42 8.12 14.36
N GLU A 505 -2.06 9.00 15.15
CA GLU A 505 -1.51 9.47 16.42
C GLU A 505 -1.53 8.36 17.49
N GLU A 506 -2.62 7.59 17.55
CA GLU A 506 -2.67 6.38 18.40
C GLU A 506 -1.55 5.39 18.04
N LYS A 507 -1.28 5.24 16.75
CA LYS A 507 -0.20 4.39 16.25
C LYS A 507 1.19 4.91 16.62
N ARG A 508 1.42 6.23 16.56
CA ARG A 508 2.68 6.85 17.02
C ARG A 508 2.89 6.60 18.51
N THR A 509 1.86 6.83 19.31
CA THR A 509 1.86 6.59 20.76
C THR A 509 2.25 5.15 21.10
N MET A 510 1.66 4.17 20.41
CA MET A 510 1.98 2.75 20.62
C MET A 510 3.47 2.44 20.40
N VAL A 511 4.02 2.93 19.29
CA VAL A 511 5.41 2.66 18.92
C VAL A 511 6.38 3.37 19.87
N ASN A 512 6.09 4.61 20.25
CA ASN A 512 6.88 5.34 21.25
C ASN A 512 6.92 4.60 22.59
N SER A 513 5.78 4.06 23.03
CA SER A 513 5.70 3.26 24.26
C SER A 513 6.47 1.95 24.17
N ALA A 514 6.56 1.32 23.00
CA ALA A 514 7.40 0.14 22.79
C ALA A 514 8.90 0.42 22.98
N PHE A 515 9.35 1.65 22.69
CA PHE A 515 10.75 2.07 22.86
C PHE A 515 11.03 2.84 24.16
N GLY A 516 9.99 3.20 24.91
CA GLY A 516 10.11 3.93 26.18
C GLY A 516 10.24 5.44 26.02
N ASP A 517 9.85 5.97 24.86
CA ASP A 517 9.79 7.41 24.60
C ASP A 517 8.55 8.02 25.29
N ASP A 518 7.47 7.25 25.46
CA ASP A 518 6.22 7.65 26.14
C ASP A 518 5.79 6.67 27.25
N LYS A 519 5.13 7.17 28.31
CA LYS A 519 4.59 6.37 29.42
C LYS A 519 3.16 5.86 29.21
N ALA A 520 2.50 6.26 28.11
CA ALA A 520 1.11 5.93 27.84
C ALA A 520 0.99 4.58 27.11
N GLY A 521 0.35 3.58 27.73
CA GLY A 521 0.15 2.28 27.09
C GLY A 521 -0.87 2.33 25.95
N GLY A 522 -0.41 2.32 24.69
CA GLY A 522 -1.28 2.22 23.51
C GLY A 522 -1.42 0.78 22.99
N HIS A 523 -2.62 0.41 22.55
CA HIS A 523 -2.87 -0.83 21.81
C HIS A 523 -3.09 -0.48 20.33
N ALA A 524 -2.16 -0.84 19.44
CA ALA A 524 -2.40 -0.74 18.01
C ALA A 524 -2.23 -2.11 17.34
N THR A 525 -3.31 -2.58 16.73
CA THR A 525 -3.35 -3.73 15.83
C THR A 525 -3.65 -3.27 14.40
N ARG A 526 -3.68 -4.18 13.43
CA ARG A 526 -4.29 -3.90 12.10
C ARG A 526 -5.67 -3.27 12.30
N LEU A 527 -6.08 -2.41 11.35
CA LEU A 527 -7.42 -1.80 11.31
C LEU A 527 -8.46 -2.82 11.75
N THR A 528 -9.04 -2.58 12.92
CA THR A 528 -10.07 -3.44 13.48
C THR A 528 -11.41 -3.13 12.83
N VAL A 529 -12.41 -3.98 13.06
CA VAL A 529 -13.78 -3.66 12.64
C VAL A 529 -14.28 -2.38 13.33
N GLU A 530 -13.78 -2.10 14.53
CA GLU A 530 -14.13 -0.90 15.28
C GLU A 530 -13.50 0.35 14.66
N ASP A 531 -12.23 0.27 14.27
CA ASP A 531 -11.55 1.36 13.56
C ASP A 531 -12.29 1.67 12.24
N LEU A 532 -12.77 0.63 11.54
CA LEU A 532 -13.58 0.81 10.35
C LEU A 532 -14.93 1.47 10.66
N ARG A 533 -15.64 1.07 11.72
CA ARG A 533 -16.87 1.76 12.16
C ARG A 533 -16.62 3.24 12.43
N TYR A 534 -15.56 3.54 13.17
CA TYR A 534 -15.12 4.91 13.43
C TYR A 534 -14.88 5.69 12.13
N LEU A 535 -14.12 5.12 11.18
CA LEU A 535 -13.82 5.76 9.89
C LEU A 535 -15.07 6.05 9.04
N PHE A 536 -16.11 5.21 9.11
CA PHE A 536 -17.37 5.39 8.38
C PHE A 536 -18.47 6.10 9.17
N ARG A 537 -18.21 6.53 10.41
CA ARG A 537 -19.19 7.16 11.33
C ARG A 537 -20.42 6.26 11.56
N ILE A 538 -20.18 5.01 11.93
CA ILE A 538 -21.21 3.98 12.15
C ILE A 538 -21.20 3.49 13.59
#